data_AF-A0A0S8BL96-F1
#
_entry.id   AF-A0A0S8BL96-F1
#
_cell.length_a   1.000
_cell.length_b   1.000
_cell.length_c   1.000
_cell.angle_alpha   90.00
_cell.angle_beta   90.00
_cell.angle_gamma   90.00
#
_symmetry.space_group_name_H-M   'P 1'
#
loop_
_entity.id
_entity.type
_entity.pdbx_description
1 polymer ?
#
loop_
_entity_poly.entity_id
_entity_poly.type
_entity_poly.pdbx_seq_one_letter_code
_entity_poly.pdbx_strand_id
1 'polypeptide(L)'
;MHGFFLNISNIPLTTHSEQAGFNSDPKYSFVKLLVYRLVGTDIGFSSILFTDRHGGMMRIPQAILVGASTLIFSPLLEAGAGWTDYAPVVELVPTARHYYEIKLSIKENPSGCKNKKWFYQDYGSQGADKMFEVILEGLKLEKWVRVYVTGKCNLDGYSEISAVSIIYR
;
A
#
# COMPACT_ATOMS: atom_id res chain seq x y z
N MET A 1 -49.06 -17.17 2.34
CA MET A 1 -48.09 -18.22 1.97
C MET A 1 -48.16 -18.44 0.47
N HIS A 2 -47.30 -17.79 -0.30
CA HIS A 2 -47.06 -18.07 -1.72
C HIS A 2 -45.56 -17.89 -1.95
N GLY A 3 -44.85 -18.99 -2.18
CA GLY A 3 -43.42 -19.02 -2.40
C GLY A 3 -43.10 -18.92 -3.89
N PHE A 4 -42.18 -18.03 -4.23
CA PHE A 4 -41.52 -18.01 -5.53
C PHE A 4 -40.15 -18.69 -5.38
N PHE A 5 -40.01 -19.87 -5.98
CA PHE A 5 -38.72 -20.51 -6.21
C PHE A 5 -38.21 -20.08 -7.58
N LEU A 6 -37.09 -19.35 -7.63
CA LEU A 6 -36.33 -19.16 -8.86
C LEU A 6 -35.23 -20.22 -8.91
N ASN A 7 -35.38 -21.14 -9.85
CA ASN A 7 -34.42 -22.16 -10.24
C ASN A 7 -33.36 -21.49 -11.13
N ILE A 8 -32.15 -21.28 -10.61
CA ILE A 8 -30.99 -20.81 -11.37
C ILE A 8 -30.09 -22.03 -11.59
N SER A 9 -30.31 -22.75 -12.67
CA SER A 9 -29.38 -23.73 -13.20
C SER A 9 -28.97 -23.30 -14.62
N ASN A 10 -27.66 -23.34 -14.87
CA ASN A 10 -26.97 -23.12 -16.14
C ASN A 10 -26.65 -21.66 -16.54
N ILE A 11 -25.54 -21.14 -16.00
CA ILE A 11 -24.75 -20.11 -16.68
C ILE A 11 -23.41 -20.76 -17.05
N PRO A 12 -23.03 -20.84 -18.33
CA PRO A 12 -21.73 -21.38 -18.74
C PRO A 12 -20.61 -20.40 -18.34
N LEU A 13 -19.61 -20.92 -17.62
CA LEU A 13 -18.34 -20.24 -17.39
C LEU A 13 -17.56 -20.19 -18.72
N THR A 14 -17.58 -19.06 -19.42
CA THR A 14 -16.61 -18.76 -20.48
C THR A 14 -15.39 -18.10 -19.85
N THR A 15 -14.31 -18.87 -19.72
CA THR A 15 -12.97 -18.38 -19.36
C THR A 15 -12.37 -17.62 -20.55
N HIS A 16 -12.33 -16.30 -20.49
CA HIS A 16 -11.47 -15.48 -21.34
C HIS A 16 -10.17 -15.19 -20.57
N SER A 17 -9.09 -15.87 -20.94
CA SER A 17 -7.74 -15.48 -20.56
C SER A 17 -7.27 -14.37 -21.50
N GLU A 18 -7.30 -13.13 -21.04
CA GLU A 18 -6.63 -12.03 -21.74
C GLU A 18 -5.16 -12.03 -21.32
N GLN A 19 -4.30 -12.63 -22.14
CA GLN A 19 -2.86 -12.50 -22.03
C GLN A 19 -2.47 -11.12 -22.58
N ALA A 20 -2.22 -10.17 -21.68
CA ALA A 20 -1.56 -8.92 -22.02
C ALA A 20 -0.12 -9.23 -22.47
N GLY A 21 0.11 -9.19 -23.79
CA GLY A 21 1.44 -9.26 -24.39
C GLY A 21 2.24 -8.02 -24.04
N PHE A 22 3.21 -8.16 -23.13
CA PHE A 22 4.20 -7.13 -22.86
C PHE A 22 5.29 -7.23 -23.95
N ASN A 23 5.20 -6.35 -24.94
CA ASN A 23 6.24 -6.14 -25.94
C ASN A 23 7.37 -5.32 -25.28
N SER A 24 8.44 -5.99 -24.85
CA SER A 24 9.62 -5.33 -24.28
C SER A 24 10.67 -5.10 -25.36
N ASP A 25 10.67 -3.89 -25.93
CA ASP A 25 11.82 -3.34 -26.64
C ASP A 25 13.06 -3.28 -25.72
N PRO A 26 14.26 -3.69 -26.17
CA PRO A 26 15.44 -3.75 -25.33
C PRO A 26 16.20 -2.43 -25.39
N LYS A 27 15.81 -1.43 -24.59
CA LYS A 27 16.61 -0.20 -24.45
C LYS A 27 16.75 0.38 -23.04
N TYR A 28 16.54 -0.41 -21.99
CA TYR A 28 16.87 0.02 -20.64
C TYR A 28 17.63 -1.06 -19.86
N SER A 29 18.87 -0.72 -19.52
CA SER A 29 19.80 -1.48 -18.71
C SER A 29 19.25 -1.60 -17.29
N PHE A 30 18.87 -2.81 -16.89
CA PHE A 30 18.49 -3.12 -15.52
C PHE A 30 19.71 -3.02 -14.60
N VAL A 31 19.76 -1.94 -13.80
CA VAL A 31 20.62 -1.90 -12.62
C VAL A 31 19.96 -2.75 -11.55
N LYS A 32 20.44 -3.99 -11.42
CA LYS A 32 20.02 -4.93 -10.37
C LYS A 32 20.74 -4.53 -9.08
N LEU A 33 20.13 -3.65 -8.28
CA LEU A 33 20.67 -3.27 -6.98
C LEU A 33 20.37 -4.40 -5.98
N LEU A 34 21.35 -5.27 -5.76
CA LEU A 34 21.28 -6.30 -4.73
C LEU A 34 21.62 -5.65 -3.38
N VAL A 35 20.61 -5.34 -2.58
CA VAL A 35 20.80 -4.82 -1.21
C VAL A 35 21.00 -6.02 -0.28
N TYR A 36 22.24 -6.27 0.12
CA TYR A 36 22.54 -7.24 1.17
C TYR A 36 22.16 -6.66 2.53
N ARG A 37 21.25 -7.35 3.23
CA ARG A 37 20.91 -7.09 4.63
C ARG A 37 22.00 -7.72 5.50
N LEU A 38 22.95 -6.94 5.98
CA LEU A 38 23.88 -7.40 7.02
C LEU A 38 23.18 -7.31 8.38
N VAL A 39 22.63 -8.45 8.82
CA VAL A 39 22.36 -8.69 10.23
C VAL A 39 23.65 -9.26 10.81
N GLY A 40 24.35 -8.47 11.61
CA GLY A 40 25.60 -8.87 12.24
C GLY A 40 26.22 -7.72 13.01
N THR A 41 25.99 -7.73 14.31
CA THR A 41 26.80 -7.01 15.30
C THR A 41 28.26 -7.43 15.14
N ASP A 42 29.10 -6.55 14.61
CA ASP A 42 30.52 -6.39 14.95
C ASP A 42 31.08 -5.20 14.15
N ILE A 43 31.46 -4.14 14.86
CA ILE A 43 32.06 -2.94 14.28
C ILE A 43 33.55 -3.23 14.05
N GLY A 44 33.86 -3.91 12.95
CA GLY A 44 35.23 -4.08 12.47
C GLY A 44 35.65 -2.90 11.59
N PHE A 45 36.51 -2.01 12.11
CA PHE A 45 37.18 -1.00 11.30
C PHE A 45 38.21 -1.66 10.37
N SER A 46 37.88 -1.78 9.09
CA SER A 46 38.83 -2.23 8.07
C SER A 46 39.58 -1.02 7.52
N SER A 47 40.84 -0.84 7.94
CA SER A 47 41.73 0.18 7.37
C SER A 47 42.11 -0.20 5.94
N ILE A 48 41.75 0.63 4.96
CA ILE A 48 42.18 0.45 3.57
C ILE A 48 43.58 1.09 3.43
N LEU A 49 44.60 0.24 3.27
CA LEU A 49 45.96 0.66 2.92
C LEU A 49 46.11 0.65 1.40
N PHE A 50 46.28 1.83 0.80
CA PHE A 50 46.77 1.97 -0.57
C PHE A 50 48.29 2.06 -0.56
N THR A 51 48.96 1.15 -1.28
CA THR A 51 50.39 1.27 -1.58
C THR A 51 50.55 1.66 -3.04
N ASP A 52 51.09 2.86 -3.27
CA ASP A 52 51.50 3.31 -4.59
C ASP A 52 52.87 2.71 -4.96
N ARG A 53 53.08 2.43 -6.25
CA ARG A 53 54.22 1.67 -6.79
C ARG A 53 55.45 2.53 -7.09
N HIS A 54 55.43 3.81 -6.73
CA HIS A 54 56.59 4.69 -6.84
C HIS A 54 56.95 5.24 -5.46
N GLY A 55 58.11 4.83 -4.96
CA GLY A 55 58.62 5.10 -3.60
C GLY A 55 58.90 6.58 -3.30
N GLY A 56 57.85 7.39 -3.27
CA GLY A 56 57.83 8.75 -2.73
C GLY A 56 56.96 8.78 -1.49
N MET A 57 57.58 8.86 -0.32
CA MET A 57 56.89 8.93 0.97
C MET A 57 56.32 10.34 1.16
N MET A 58 55.16 10.60 0.53
CA MET A 58 54.43 11.86 0.67
C MET A 58 53.57 11.79 1.94
N ARG A 59 54.00 12.50 3.00
CA ARG A 59 53.23 12.65 4.24
C ARG A 59 52.05 13.59 3.97
N ILE A 60 50.87 13.01 3.74
CA ILE A 60 49.61 13.76 3.66
C ILE A 60 49.18 14.11 5.10
N PRO A 61 49.02 15.40 5.46
CA PRO A 61 48.62 15.81 6.79
C PRO A 61 47.20 15.31 7.12
N GLN A 62 47.04 14.65 8.27
CA GLN A 62 45.78 14.07 8.78
C GLN A 62 44.77 15.11 9.32
N ALA A 63 44.75 16.31 8.74
CA ALA A 63 43.82 17.35 9.17
C ALA A 63 42.77 17.56 8.09
N ILE A 64 41.49 17.44 8.49
CA ILE A 64 40.29 17.79 7.72
C ILE A 64 39.77 16.68 6.81
N LEU A 65 38.99 15.74 7.37
CA LEU A 65 37.89 15.06 6.66
C LEU A 65 36.97 14.30 7.64
N VAL A 66 36.54 14.97 8.72
CA VAL A 66 35.37 14.54 9.51
C VAL A 66 34.25 15.56 9.25
N GLY A 67 33.93 15.73 7.96
CA GLY A 67 32.83 16.58 7.50
C GLY A 67 31.62 15.71 7.22
N ALA A 68 30.78 15.55 8.26
CA ALA A 68 29.34 15.33 8.20
C ALA A 68 28.74 14.83 6.86
N SER A 69 28.90 13.54 6.57
CA SER A 69 28.03 12.81 5.63
C SER A 69 27.00 11.97 6.40
N THR A 70 26.28 12.59 7.35
CA THR A 70 24.98 12.07 7.76
C THR A 70 23.99 12.41 6.65
N LEU A 71 24.02 11.62 5.58
CA LEU A 71 22.92 11.56 4.63
C LEU A 71 21.67 11.21 5.43
N ILE A 72 20.84 12.23 5.58
CA ILE A 72 19.53 12.17 6.21
C ILE A 72 18.72 11.19 5.35
N PHE A 73 18.78 9.91 5.70
CA PHE A 73 17.78 8.92 5.30
C PHE A 73 16.48 9.37 5.95
N SER A 74 15.79 10.30 5.29
CA SER A 74 14.38 10.53 5.59
C SER A 74 13.69 9.21 5.25
N PRO A 75 13.12 8.48 6.21
CA PRO A 75 12.25 7.38 5.85
C PRO A 75 11.14 8.04 5.03
N LEU A 76 11.09 7.71 3.73
CA LEU A 76 9.86 7.89 2.99
C LEU A 76 8.83 7.10 3.80
N LEU A 77 7.94 7.81 4.49
CA LEU A 77 6.69 7.23 4.95
C LEU A 77 5.94 6.89 3.67
N GLU A 78 6.29 5.74 3.10
CA GLU A 78 5.63 5.20 1.94
C GLU A 78 4.26 4.75 2.44
N ALA A 79 3.24 5.45 1.96
CA ALA A 79 1.87 5.11 2.27
C ALA A 79 1.59 3.69 1.74
N GLY A 80 1.35 2.74 2.65
CA GLY A 80 1.25 1.33 2.31
C GLY A 80 -0.12 0.96 1.72
N ALA A 81 -0.13 0.14 0.68
CA ALA A 81 -1.35 -0.52 0.24
C ALA A 81 -1.57 -1.81 1.05
N GLY A 82 -2.82 -2.13 1.37
CA GLY A 82 -3.10 -3.36 2.11
C GLY A 82 -4.53 -3.51 2.61
N TRP A 83 -4.84 -4.71 3.08
CA TRP A 83 -6.09 -4.98 3.77
C TRP A 83 -6.05 -4.44 5.20
N THR A 84 -7.13 -3.82 5.65
CA THR A 84 -7.35 -3.56 7.07
C THR A 84 -7.74 -4.83 7.81
N ASP A 85 -7.67 -4.79 9.14
CA ASP A 85 -8.40 -5.73 9.97
C ASP A 85 -9.91 -5.65 9.69
N TYR A 86 -10.62 -6.74 9.96
CA TYR A 86 -12.08 -6.71 10.03
C TYR A 86 -12.52 -5.88 11.23
N ALA A 87 -13.46 -4.96 11.01
CA ALA A 87 -14.03 -4.11 12.04
C ALA A 87 -15.48 -3.74 11.73
N PRO A 88 -16.27 -3.32 12.73
CA PRO A 88 -17.59 -2.78 12.48
C PRO A 88 -17.50 -1.44 11.75
N VAL A 89 -18.48 -1.22 10.86
CA VAL A 89 -18.72 0.08 10.23
C VAL A 89 -19.36 1.00 11.27
N VAL A 90 -18.69 2.11 11.59
CA VAL A 90 -19.20 3.11 12.55
C VAL A 90 -20.11 4.10 11.85
N GLU A 91 -19.74 4.48 10.63
CA GLU A 91 -20.41 5.54 9.88
C GLU A 91 -20.21 5.35 8.38
N LEU A 92 -21.25 5.64 7.60
CA LEU A 92 -21.21 5.69 6.13
C LEU A 92 -21.89 6.99 5.70
N VAL A 93 -21.15 7.89 5.06
CA VAL A 93 -21.60 9.24 4.70
C VAL A 93 -21.56 9.41 3.18
N PRO A 94 -22.71 9.38 2.48
CA PRO A 94 -22.75 9.79 1.09
C PRO A 94 -22.54 11.31 1.01
N THR A 95 -21.68 11.77 0.10
CA THR A 95 -21.43 13.21 -0.09
C THR A 95 -22.06 13.71 -1.39
N ALA A 96 -22.32 15.01 -1.48
CA ALA A 96 -22.75 15.67 -2.72
C ALA A 96 -21.61 15.79 -3.76
N ARG A 97 -20.37 15.39 -3.42
CA ARG A 97 -19.15 15.63 -4.20
C ARG A 97 -18.66 14.41 -5.00
N HIS A 98 -19.58 13.50 -5.38
CA HIS A 98 -19.29 12.28 -6.14
C HIS A 98 -18.36 11.26 -5.44
N TYR A 99 -18.21 11.33 -4.12
CA TYR A 99 -17.58 10.27 -3.35
C TYR A 99 -18.37 10.00 -2.07
N TYR A 100 -18.07 8.89 -1.42
CA TYR A 100 -18.59 8.57 -0.09
C TYR A 100 -17.46 8.35 0.90
N GLU A 101 -17.76 8.61 2.17
CA GLU A 101 -16.83 8.48 3.28
C GLU A 101 -17.29 7.36 4.21
N ILE A 102 -16.34 6.63 4.77
CA ILE A 102 -16.59 5.51 5.66
C ILE A 102 -15.71 5.63 6.88
N LYS A 103 -16.29 5.41 8.06
CA LYS A 103 -15.56 5.33 9.32
C LYS A 103 -15.58 3.90 9.82
N LEU A 104 -14.40 3.31 10.00
CA LEU A 104 -14.26 1.95 10.55
C LEU A 104 -13.60 1.98 11.93
N SER A 105 -14.02 1.08 12.81
CA SER A 105 -13.41 0.92 14.14
C SER A 105 -12.19 -0.01 14.12
N ILE A 106 -11.20 0.28 13.26
CA ILE A 106 -9.97 -0.51 13.14
C ILE A 106 -8.86 -0.02 14.07
N LYS A 107 -7.90 -0.90 14.35
CA LYS A 107 -6.69 -0.58 15.15
C LYS A 107 -5.58 -0.02 14.28
N GLU A 108 -5.36 -0.62 13.12
CA GLU A 108 -4.26 -0.30 12.21
C GLU A 108 -4.76 -0.03 10.80
N ASN A 109 -4.21 1.00 10.16
CA ASN A 109 -4.47 1.36 8.76
C ASN A 109 -3.13 1.38 8.02
N PRO A 110 -2.92 0.49 7.03
CA PRO A 110 -1.62 0.38 6.38
C PRO A 110 -1.29 1.57 5.46
N SER A 111 -2.26 2.44 5.14
CA SER A 111 -2.05 3.60 4.26
C SER A 111 -1.10 4.65 4.82
N GLY A 112 -0.86 4.71 6.13
CA GLY A 112 -0.08 5.81 6.71
C GLY A 112 -0.71 7.20 6.58
N CYS A 113 -1.97 7.31 6.10
CA CYS A 113 -2.66 8.60 6.01
C CYS A 113 -2.91 9.20 7.40
N LYS A 114 -3.04 10.54 7.47
CA LYS A 114 -3.24 11.29 8.71
C LYS A 114 -4.41 10.75 9.53
N ASN A 115 -5.51 10.38 8.87
CA ASN A 115 -6.66 9.81 9.52
C ASN A 115 -6.70 8.29 9.38
N LYS A 116 -6.49 7.60 10.49
CA LYS A 116 -6.40 6.14 10.50
C LYS A 116 -7.77 5.44 10.36
N LYS A 117 -8.88 6.12 10.64
CA LYS A 117 -10.21 5.50 10.75
C LYS A 117 -11.16 5.88 9.63
N TRP A 118 -10.80 6.88 8.82
CA TRP A 118 -11.63 7.40 7.75
C TRP A 118 -11.09 7.00 6.39
N PHE A 119 -12.01 6.56 5.54
CA PHE A 119 -11.78 6.05 4.21
C PHE A 119 -12.70 6.78 3.25
N TYR A 120 -12.31 6.87 1.99
CA TYR A 120 -13.16 7.44 0.94
C TYR A 120 -13.09 6.62 -0.33
N GLN A 121 -14.14 6.74 -1.14
CA GLN A 121 -14.15 6.21 -2.49
C GLN A 121 -15.01 7.03 -3.44
N ASP A 122 -14.47 7.29 -4.62
CA ASP A 122 -15.16 8.00 -5.70
C ASP A 122 -16.19 7.08 -6.38
N TYR A 123 -17.43 7.56 -6.53
CA TYR A 123 -18.51 6.84 -7.22
C TYR A 123 -18.18 6.57 -8.70
N GLY A 124 -17.35 7.39 -9.34
CA GLY A 124 -16.89 7.20 -10.71
C GLY A 124 -15.94 6.02 -10.89
N SER A 125 -15.43 5.43 -9.80
CA SER A 125 -14.55 4.27 -9.88
C SER A 125 -15.33 2.98 -10.14
N GLN A 126 -14.74 2.07 -10.92
CA GLN A 126 -15.37 0.80 -11.23
C GLN A 126 -15.70 0.01 -9.95
N GLY A 127 -16.96 -0.39 -9.81
CA GLY A 127 -17.43 -1.18 -8.66
C GLY A 127 -17.69 -0.38 -7.38
N ALA A 128 -17.55 0.96 -7.40
CA ALA A 128 -17.82 1.82 -6.24
C ALA A 128 -19.25 1.65 -5.71
N ASP A 129 -20.25 1.56 -6.58
CA ASP A 129 -21.64 1.37 -6.16
C ASP A 129 -21.84 0.04 -5.41
N LYS A 130 -21.24 -1.04 -5.92
CA LYS A 130 -21.28 -2.35 -5.25
C LYS A 130 -20.54 -2.32 -3.91
N MET A 131 -19.41 -1.62 -3.84
CA MET A 131 -18.69 -1.43 -2.58
C MET A 131 -19.55 -0.66 -1.57
N PHE A 132 -20.22 0.41 -2.00
CA PHE A 132 -21.15 1.18 -1.18
C PHE A 132 -22.29 0.31 -0.64
N GLU A 133 -22.94 -0.49 -1.49
CA GLU A 133 -24.00 -1.41 -1.10
C GLU A 133 -23.53 -2.45 -0.07
N VAL A 134 -22.34 -3.04 -0.27
CA VAL A 134 -21.76 -4.01 0.69
C VAL A 134 -21.45 -3.37 2.04
N ILE A 135 -20.93 -2.14 2.05
CA ILE A 135 -20.66 -1.41 3.31
C ILE A 135 -21.98 -1.05 4.00
N LEU A 136 -22.98 -0.62 3.24
CA LEU A 136 -24.31 -0.30 3.77
C LEU A 136 -24.97 -1.54 4.37
N GLU A 137 -24.85 -2.70 3.71
CA GLU A 137 -25.30 -3.98 4.26
C GLU A 137 -24.55 -4.33 5.55
N GLY A 138 -23.22 -4.17 5.56
CA GLY A 138 -22.40 -4.37 6.75
C GLY A 138 -22.81 -3.49 7.92
N LEU A 139 -23.15 -2.22 7.66
CA LEU A 139 -23.65 -1.29 8.66
C LEU A 139 -25.04 -1.70 9.17
N LYS A 140 -25.98 -2.03 8.27
CA LYS A 140 -27.36 -2.42 8.63
C LYS A 140 -27.45 -3.71 9.42
N LEU A 141 -26.58 -4.68 9.11
CA LEU A 141 -26.56 -6.00 9.75
C LEU A 141 -25.56 -6.09 10.90
N GLU A 142 -24.90 -4.99 11.27
CA GLU A 142 -23.85 -4.93 12.28
C GLU A 142 -22.73 -5.97 12.04
N LYS A 143 -22.41 -6.22 10.76
CA LYS A 143 -21.38 -7.19 10.36
C LYS A 143 -20.03 -6.51 10.25
N TRP A 144 -19.00 -7.34 10.36
CA TRP A 144 -17.62 -6.87 10.30
C TRP A 144 -17.18 -6.78 8.84
N VAL A 145 -16.55 -5.67 8.49
CA VAL A 145 -16.07 -5.33 7.16
C VAL A 145 -14.58 -5.04 7.23
N ARG A 146 -13.85 -5.39 6.17
CA ARG A 146 -12.49 -4.91 5.92
C ARG A 146 -12.43 -4.23 4.55
N VAL A 147 -11.51 -3.30 4.41
CA VAL A 147 -11.28 -2.57 3.16
C VAL A 147 -9.83 -2.75 2.71
N TYR A 148 -9.61 -2.74 1.40
CA TYR A 148 -8.28 -2.66 0.84
C TYR A 148 -7.95 -1.21 0.53
N VAL A 149 -6.94 -0.65 1.21
CA VAL A 149 -6.47 0.70 0.93
C VAL A 149 -5.40 0.70 -0.15
N THR A 150 -5.39 1.72 -1.00
CA THR A 150 -4.45 1.84 -2.11
C THR A 150 -3.12 2.51 -1.74
N GLY A 151 -3.06 3.15 -0.57
CA GLY A 151 -1.96 4.02 -0.16
C GLY A 151 -2.13 5.48 -0.60
N LYS A 152 -3.21 5.85 -1.32
CA LYS A 152 -3.48 7.27 -1.60
C LYS A 152 -4.23 7.93 -0.44
N CYS A 153 -3.89 9.19 -0.18
CA CYS A 153 -4.55 10.03 0.82
C CYS A 153 -5.20 11.24 0.14
N ASN A 154 -6.41 11.60 0.57
CA ASN A 154 -7.03 12.88 0.15
C ASN A 154 -6.50 14.06 1.01
N LEU A 155 -7.00 15.28 0.72
CA LEU A 155 -6.63 16.50 1.44
C LEU A 155 -7.03 16.49 2.92
N ASP A 156 -8.10 15.77 3.27
CA ASP A 156 -8.56 15.58 4.66
C ASP A 156 -7.77 14.47 5.39
N GLY A 157 -6.88 13.77 4.65
CA GLY A 157 -6.03 12.71 5.15
C GLY A 157 -6.73 11.36 5.30
N TYR A 158 -7.80 11.12 4.54
CA TYR A 158 -8.53 9.85 4.48
C TYR A 158 -7.90 8.95 3.44
N SER A 159 -7.99 7.64 3.65
CA SER A 159 -7.40 6.64 2.76
C SER A 159 -8.36 6.27 1.62
N GLU A 160 -7.86 6.24 0.39
CA GLU A 160 -8.60 5.71 -0.77
C GLU A 160 -8.71 4.17 -0.64
N ILE A 161 -9.89 3.62 -0.95
CA ILE A 161 -10.13 2.17 -0.94
C ILE A 161 -10.42 1.65 -2.35
N SER A 162 -9.99 0.43 -2.66
CA SER A 162 -10.26 -0.19 -3.97
C SER A 162 -11.06 -1.49 -3.90
N ALA A 163 -11.23 -2.05 -2.70
CA ALA A 163 -12.02 -3.26 -2.50
C ALA A 163 -12.60 -3.31 -1.08
N VAL A 164 -13.68 -4.07 -0.94
CA VAL A 164 -14.39 -4.30 0.33
C VAL A 164 -14.67 -5.79 0.49
N SER A 165 -14.59 -6.28 1.72
CA SER A 165 -14.94 -7.66 2.08
C SER A 165 -15.71 -7.67 3.40
N ILE A 166 -16.83 -8.38 3.42
CA ILE A 166 -17.73 -8.53 4.57
C ILE A 166 -17.71 -9.99 5.05
N ILE A 167 -17.82 -10.21 6.36
CA ILE A 167 -17.97 -11.54 6.95
C ILE A 167 -19.43 -11.83 7.27
N TYR A 168 -19.96 -12.90 6.68
CA TYR A 168 -21.26 -13.50 7.02
C TYR A 168 -21.00 -14.69 7.93
N ARG A 169 -20.94 -14.45 9.24
CA ARG A 169 -21.13 -15.50 10.25
C ARG A 169 -22.59 -15.53 10.67
#